data_AF-A0A849SDY9-F1
#
_entry.id   AF-A0A849SDY9-F1
#
_cell.length_a   1.000
_cell.length_b   1.000
_cell.length_c   1.000
_cell.angle_alpha   90.00
_cell.angle_beta   90.00
_cell.angle_gamma   90.00
#
_symmetry.space_group_name_H-M   'P 1'
#
loop_
_entity.id
_entity.type
_entity.pdbx_description
1 polymer ?
#
loop_
_entity_poly.entity_id
_entity_poly.type
_entity_poly.pdbx_seq_one_letter_code
_entity_poly.pdbx_strand_id
1 'polypeptide(L)' 'SLVVERAAQTLESCRLALADDPFADEAVRLQMRAFVSLGRRTEARRRFDAYAEFLRRELDAEPDTETVALARQLLSEA' A
#
# COMPACT_ATOMS: atom_id res chain seq x y z
N SER A 1 18.09 -11.13 -5.14
CA SER A 1 18.60 -9.84 -4.62
C SER A 1 18.00 -9.64 -3.25
N LEU A 2 18.81 -9.31 -2.25
CA LEU A 2 18.33 -9.12 -0.87
C LEU A 2 17.15 -8.14 -0.78
N VAL A 3 17.07 -7.16 -1.69
CA VAL A 3 15.96 -6.20 -1.77
C VAL A 3 14.63 -6.88 -2.15
N VAL A 4 14.66 -7.80 -3.11
CA VAL A 4 13.46 -8.52 -3.60
C VAL A 4 12.94 -9.47 -2.52
N GLU A 5 13.84 -10.20 -1.85
CA GLU A 5 13.48 -11.10 -0.76
C GLU A 5 12.88 -10.34 0.43
N ARG A 6 13.49 -9.22 0.83
CA ARG A 6 12.95 -8.35 1.88
C ARG A 6 11.59 -7.78 1.49
N ALA A 7 11.41 -7.33 0.25
CA ALA A 7 10.13 -6.80 -0.22
C ALA A 7 9.02 -7.87 -0.17
N ALA A 8 9.32 -9.11 -0.55
CA ALA A 8 8.37 -10.21 -0.42
C ALA A 8 8.01 -10.49 1.05
N GLN A 9 8.99 -10.50 1.94
CA GLN A 9 8.75 -10.65 3.38
C GLN A 9 7.91 -9.49 3.95
N THR A 10 8.17 -8.25 3.54
CA THR A 10 7.38 -7.07 3.92
C THR A 10 5.93 -7.22 3.50
N LEU A 11 5.65 -7.71 2.28
CA LEU A 11 4.27 -7.93 1.83
C LEU A 11 3.51 -8.90 2.74
N GLU A 12 4.16 -9.98 3.18
CA GLU A 12 3.54 -10.96 4.08
C GLU A 12 3.30 -10.38 5.48
N SER A 13 4.27 -9.66 6.06
CA SER A 13 4.07 -8.98 7.35
C SER A 13 2.95 -7.96 7.29
N CYS A 14 2.85 -7.19 6.22
CA CYS A 14 1.76 -6.22 6.06
C CYS A 14 0.40 -6.91 5.86
N ARG A 15 0.37 -8.08 5.20
CA ARG A 15 -0.86 -8.87 5.06
C ARG A 15 -1.39 -9.30 6.43
N LEU A 16 -0.50 -9.72 7.33
CA LEU A 16 -0.87 -10.07 8.71
C LEU A 16 -1.33 -8.84 9.51
N ALA A 17 -0.60 -7.72 9.41
CA ALA A 17 -0.99 -6.48 10.09
C ALA A 17 -2.37 -5.98 9.65
N LEU A 18 -2.67 -6.01 8.34
CA LEU A 18 -3.97 -5.58 7.81
C LEU A 18 -5.11 -6.56 8.10
N ALA A 19 -4.80 -7.81 8.47
CA ALA A 19 -5.80 -8.75 8.96
C ALA A 19 -6.19 -8.46 10.42
N ASP A 20 -5.28 -7.88 11.20
CA ASP A 20 -5.51 -7.44 12.59
C ASP A 20 -6.15 -6.04 12.62
N ASP A 21 -5.59 -5.08 11.89
CA ASP A 21 -6.12 -3.72 11.71
C ASP A 21 -6.24 -3.36 10.21
N PRO A 22 -7.43 -3.50 9.62
CA PRO A 22 -7.68 -3.12 8.22
C PRO A 22 -7.51 -1.62 7.93
N PHE A 23 -7.51 -0.77 8.96
CA PHE A 23 -7.41 0.69 8.85
C PHE A 23 -5.97 1.20 8.99
N ALA A 24 -4.97 0.32 9.07
CA ALA A 24 -3.57 0.70 9.23
C ALA A 24 -2.93 1.31 7.95
N ASP A 25 -3.03 2.64 7.81
CA ASP A 25 -2.43 3.43 6.72
C ASP A 25 -0.94 3.08 6.48
N GLU A 26 -0.14 2.95 7.54
CA GLU A 26 1.29 2.63 7.44
C GLU A 26 1.53 1.27 6.76
N ALA A 27 0.74 0.25 7.09
CA ALA A 27 0.85 -1.07 6.48
C ALA A 27 0.50 -1.02 4.98
N VAL A 28 -0.46 -0.16 4.59
CA VAL A 28 -0.78 0.09 3.17
C VAL A 28 0.39 0.75 2.46
N ARG A 29 1.00 1.79 3.06
CA ARG A 29 2.18 2.47 2.50
C ARG A 29 3.35 1.50 2.30
N LEU A 30 3.60 0.61 3.27
CA LEU A 30 4.65 -0.40 3.18
C LEU A 30 4.37 -1.42 2.06
N GLN A 31 3.12 -1.89 1.90
CA GLN A 31 2.76 -2.75 0.78
C GLN A 31 3.00 -2.06 -0.57
N MET A 32 2.61 -0.80 -0.71
CA MET A 32 2.82 -0.04 -1.94
C MET A 32 4.31 0.07 -2.31
N ARG A 33 5.18 0.40 -1.33
CA ARG A 33 6.64 0.47 -1.53
C ARG A 33 7.24 -0.90 -1.88
N ALA A 34 6.77 -1.96 -1.23
CA ALA A 34 7.24 -3.32 -1.49
C ALA A 34 6.85 -3.77 -2.91
N PHE A 35 5.61 -3.51 -3.35
CA PHE A 35 5.19 -3.79 -4.71
C PHE A 35 6.06 -3.04 -5.74
N VAL A 36 6.33 -1.76 -5.56
CA VAL A 36 7.21 -0.99 -6.48
C VAL A 36 8.64 -1.55 -6.50
N SER A 37 9.19 -1.93 -5.35
CA SER A 37 10.52 -2.55 -5.25
C SER A 37 10.62 -3.89 -6.01
N LEU A 38 9.48 -4.57 -6.19
CA LEU A 38 9.36 -5.79 -6.98
C LEU A 38 9.05 -5.53 -8.47
N GLY A 39 8.98 -4.27 -8.91
CA GLY A 39 8.56 -3.89 -10.26
C GLY A 39 7.05 -3.96 -10.50
N ARG A 40 6.26 -4.19 -9.46
CA ARG A 40 4.81 -4.46 -9.50
C ARG A 40 3.98 -3.19 -9.31
N ARG A 41 4.21 -2.17 -10.14
CA ARG A 41 3.57 -0.83 -9.98
C ARG A 41 2.05 -0.89 -10.11
N THR A 42 1.52 -1.75 -10.97
CA THR A 42 0.08 -1.97 -11.13
C THR A 42 -0.56 -2.45 -9.84
N GLU A 43 0.08 -3.36 -9.12
CA GLU A 43 -0.39 -3.84 -7.82
C GLU A 43 -0.28 -2.77 -6.73
N ALA A 44 0.77 -1.93 -6.76
CA ALA A 44 0.85 -0.77 -5.86
C ALA A 44 -0.34 0.19 -6.07
N ARG A 45 -0.71 0.46 -7.34
CA ARG A 45 -1.89 1.28 -7.67
C ARG A 45 -3.19 0.64 -7.19
N ARG A 46 -3.43 -0.62 -7.56
CA ARG A 46 -4.62 -1.36 -7.12
C ARG A 46 -4.75 -1.38 -5.61
N ARG A 47 -3.64 -1.52 -4.88
CA ARG A 47 -3.67 -1.53 -3.42
C ARG A 47 -4.14 -0.20 -2.84
N PHE A 48 -3.62 0.91 -3.35
CA PHE A 48 -4.06 2.25 -2.93
C PHE A 48 -5.54 2.48 -3.25
N ASP A 49 -5.95 2.20 -4.49
CA ASP A 49 -7.35 2.41 -4.93
C ASP A 49 -8.34 1.61 -4.07
N ALA A 50 -8.02 0.34 -3.80
CA ALA A 50 -8.84 -0.53 -2.94
C ALA A 50 -8.88 -0.04 -1.47
N TYR A 51 -7.80 0.55 -0.97
CA TYR A 51 -7.79 1.11 0.38
C TYR A 51 -8.65 2.36 0.49
N ALA A 52 -8.52 3.28 -0.47
CA ALA A 52 -9.31 4.49 -0.49
C ALA A 52 -10.81 4.18 -0.62
N GLU A 53 -11.17 3.20 -1.45
CA GLU A 53 -12.56 2.73 -1.54
C GLU A 53 -13.05 2.11 -0.23
N PHE A 54 -12.22 1.29 0.42
CA PHE A 54 -12.54 0.70 1.73
C PHE A 54 -12.80 1.78 2.78
N LEU A 55 -11.90 2.77 2.93
CA LEU A 55 -12.07 3.86 3.90
C LEU A 55 -13.31 4.71 3.63
N ARG A 56 -13.59 5.02 2.36
CA ARG A 56 -14.82 5.74 2.00
C ARG A 56 -16.06 4.95 2.39
N ARG A 57 -16.07 3.64 2.15
CA ARG A 57 -17.23 2.79 2.43
C ARG A 57 -17.46 2.60 3.93
N GLU A 58 -16.41 2.35 4.70
CA GLU A 58 -16.54 1.99 6.11
C GLU A 58 -16.58 3.21 7.04
N LEU A 59 -15.89 4.30 6.69
CA LEU A 59 -15.69 5.45 7.58
C LEU A 59 -16.10 6.80 6.98
N ASP A 60 -16.56 6.84 5.72
CA ASP A 60 -16.73 8.08 4.95
C ASP A 60 -15.46 8.97 4.99
N ALA A 61 -14.30 8.30 4.94
CA ALA A 61 -12.99 8.91 5.07
C ALA A 61 -12.10 8.61 3.86
N GLU A 62 -11.02 9.37 3.74
CA GLU A 62 -9.95 9.15 2.75
C GLU A 62 -8.67 8.69 3.45
N PRO A 63 -7.71 8.06 2.74
CA PRO A 63 -6.40 7.75 3.30
C PRO A 63 -5.70 9.00 3.83
N ASP A 64 -4.77 8.81 4.77
CA ASP A 64 -4.05 9.94 5.33
C ASP A 64 -3.22 10.70 4.27
N THR A 65 -2.80 11.92 4.62
CA THR A 65 -2.05 12.78 3.70
C THR A 65 -0.73 12.15 3.25
N GLU A 66 -0.08 11.34 4.09
CA GLU A 66 1.17 10.66 3.75
C GLU A 66 0.93 9.54 2.73
N THR A 67 -0.15 8.78 2.89
CA THR A 67 -0.58 7.71 1.98
C THR A 67 -0.92 8.27 0.61
N VAL A 68 -1.68 9.38 0.57
CA VAL A 68 -2.00 10.08 -0.70
C VAL A 68 -0.74 10.63 -1.37
N ALA A 69 0.17 11.26 -0.60
CA ALA A 69 1.43 11.78 -1.13
C ALA A 69 2.31 10.66 -1.71
N LEU A 70 2.41 9.53 -1.00
CA LEU A 70 3.14 8.37 -1.49
C LEU A 70 2.53 7.80 -2.78
N ALA A 71 1.20 7.69 -2.85
CA ALA A 71 0.52 7.24 -4.06
C ALA A 71 0.87 8.12 -5.25
N ARG A 72 0.84 9.45 -5.07
CA ARG A 72 1.26 10.41 -6.10
C ARG A 72 2.71 10.21 -6.50
N GLN A 73 3.63 10.02 -5.56
CA GLN A 73 5.05 9.80 -5.84
C GLN A 73 5.31 8.48 -6.60
N LEU A 74 4.65 7.40 -6.20
CA LEU A 74 4.89 6.07 -6.76
C LEU A 74 4.17 5.86 -8.10
N LEU A 75 3.05 6.54 -8.31
CA LEU A 75 2.10 6.25 -9.38
C LEU A 75 1.85 7.44 -10.31
N SER A 76 2.59 8.55 -10.17
CA SER A 76 2.69 9.57 -11.20
C SER A 76 3.19 8.93 -12.49
N GLU A 77 2.56 9.25 -13.60
CA GLU A 77 2.71 8.56 -14.89
C GLU A 77 4.15 8.58 -15.44
N ALA A 78 4.43 7.52 -16.21
CA ALA A 78 5.49 7.44 -17.20
C ALA A 78 5.12 8.26 -18.45
#